data_AF-A0A6B2UNT3-F1
#
_entry.id   AF-A0A6B2UNT3-F1
#
_cell.length_a   1.000
_cell.length_b   1.000
_cell.length_c   1.000
_cell.angle_alpha   90.00
_cell.angle_beta   90.00
_cell.angle_gamma   90.00
#
_symmetry.space_group_name_H-M   'P 1'
#
loop_
_entity.id
_entity.type
_entity.pdbx_description
1 polymer ?
#
loop_
_entity_poly.entity_id
_entity_poly.type
_entity_poly.pdbx_seq_one_letter_code
_entity_poly.pdbx_strand_id
1 'polypeptide(L)'
;MSTPPAPKVAGTHSPNPPSAHNADAPAEPSADASLPSPAGAPGAGASRAGGTPAHAPLALQERLAAWLLDLSTLQELSGRLHRTRTTEDALGEVLRAGATLLGAERGLIRFSHAASHPARVHGLGLDRGELGRLEALPEECTSHGALLAAGTGAPVTRRDLLAEPGLDPRC
;
A
#
# COMPACT_ATOMS: atom_id res chain seq x y z
N MET A 1 -13.92 37.42 45.26
CA MET A 1 -13.76 37.33 43.80
C MET A 1 -13.48 35.87 43.48
N SER A 2 -14.53 35.11 43.12
CA SER A 2 -14.49 33.64 43.06
C SER A 2 -14.12 33.16 41.65
N THR A 3 -13.14 32.27 41.60
CA THR A 3 -12.77 31.47 40.42
C THR A 3 -13.79 30.35 40.16
N PRO A 4 -14.06 29.97 38.90
CA PRO A 4 -14.90 28.82 38.61
C PRO A 4 -14.12 27.50 38.78
N PRO A 5 -14.75 26.41 39.24
CA PRO A 5 -14.09 25.12 39.41
C PRO A 5 -13.98 24.35 38.09
N ALA A 6 -12.86 23.64 37.92
CA ALA A 6 -12.63 22.70 36.81
C ALA A 6 -13.59 21.50 36.88
N PRO A 7 -14.03 20.94 35.74
CA PRO A 7 -14.85 19.73 35.75
C PRO A 7 -14.03 18.51 36.17
N LYS A 8 -14.49 17.87 37.25
CA LYS A 8 -14.01 16.59 37.76
C LYS A 8 -14.83 15.48 37.10
N VAL A 9 -14.22 14.69 36.22
CA VAL A 9 -14.76 13.38 35.80
C VAL A 9 -13.73 12.32 36.18
N ALA A 10 -14.20 11.37 36.98
CA ALA A 10 -13.43 10.29 37.57
C ALA A 10 -13.75 8.95 36.88
N GLY A 11 -12.71 8.13 36.69
CA GLY A 11 -12.81 6.68 36.45
C GLY A 11 -13.19 6.30 35.01
N THR A 12 -12.73 5.21 34.41
CA THR A 12 -11.87 4.10 34.84
C THR A 12 -11.40 3.41 33.57
N HIS A 13 -10.18 2.89 33.57
CA HIS A 13 -9.68 1.94 32.57
C HIS A 13 -10.65 0.77 32.38
N SER A 14 -10.82 0.31 31.13
CA SER A 14 -10.90 -1.13 30.88
C SER A 14 -10.46 -1.45 29.45
N PRO A 15 -9.40 -2.24 29.26
CA PRO A 15 -8.98 -2.73 27.95
C PRO A 15 -9.89 -3.88 27.48
N ASN A 16 -10.20 -3.86 26.19
CA ASN A 16 -10.92 -4.92 25.48
C ASN A 16 -10.12 -6.24 25.54
N PRO A 17 -10.71 -7.39 25.89
CA PRO A 17 -9.98 -8.66 25.97
C PRO A 17 -9.57 -9.20 24.59
N PRO A 18 -8.44 -9.91 24.50
CA PRO A 18 -8.07 -10.65 23.29
C PRO A 18 -8.93 -11.92 23.15
N SER A 19 -9.44 -12.17 21.93
CA SER A 19 -10.08 -13.43 21.57
C SER A 19 -9.07 -14.58 21.66
N ALA A 20 -9.26 -15.46 22.64
CA ALA A 20 -8.64 -16.77 22.70
C ALA A 20 -9.55 -17.77 21.97
N HIS A 21 -9.05 -18.42 20.91
CA HIS A 21 -9.60 -19.67 20.41
C HIS A 21 -8.44 -20.66 20.32
N ASN A 22 -8.30 -21.48 21.36
CA ASN A 22 -7.51 -22.71 21.34
C ASN A 22 -8.14 -23.70 22.32
N ALA A 23 -8.62 -24.81 21.75
CA ALA A 23 -8.98 -26.12 22.30
C ALA A 23 -10.10 -26.62 21.36
N ASP A 24 -10.05 -27.79 20.73
CA ASP A 24 -9.58 -29.07 21.23
C ASP A 24 -9.42 -30.01 20.03
N ALA A 25 -8.43 -30.91 20.10
CA ALA A 25 -8.26 -32.00 19.15
C ALA A 25 -9.01 -33.24 19.67
N PRO A 26 -9.65 -34.01 18.78
CA PRO A 26 -9.80 -35.44 19.00
C PRO A 26 -8.99 -36.25 17.99
N ALA A 27 -8.42 -37.32 18.53
CA ALA A 27 -7.59 -38.32 17.89
C ALA A 27 -8.27 -39.12 16.76
N GLU A 28 -7.40 -39.75 15.96
CA GLU A 28 -7.64 -40.74 14.90
C GLU A 28 -8.73 -41.79 15.21
N PRO A 29 -9.28 -42.42 14.17
CA PRO A 29 -8.85 -43.81 13.96
C PRO A 29 -8.42 -44.13 12.53
N SER A 30 -7.31 -44.86 12.48
CA SER A 30 -6.81 -45.60 11.34
C SER A 30 -7.89 -46.54 10.78
N ALA A 31 -8.06 -46.55 9.46
CA ALA A 31 -8.79 -47.59 8.75
C ALA A 31 -7.91 -48.10 7.60
N ASP A 32 -7.36 -49.29 7.84
CA ASP A 32 -6.79 -50.21 6.88
C ASP A 32 -7.85 -50.54 5.80
N ALA A 33 -7.49 -50.34 4.54
CA ALA A 33 -8.25 -50.83 3.39
C ALA A 33 -7.27 -51.17 2.25
N SER A 34 -6.51 -52.24 2.50
CA SER A 34 -5.81 -53.03 1.49
C SER A 34 -6.73 -53.44 0.34
N LEU A 35 -6.43 -53.06 -0.91
CA LEU A 35 -6.88 -53.73 -2.15
C LEU A 35 -5.87 -53.48 -3.31
N PRO A 36 -5.80 -54.37 -4.33
CA PRO A 36 -4.56 -55.05 -4.68
C PRO A 36 -3.75 -54.45 -5.83
N SER A 37 -2.45 -54.77 -5.78
CA SER A 37 -1.45 -54.60 -6.83
C SER A 37 -1.67 -55.60 -7.99
N PRO A 38 -1.59 -55.18 -9.26
CA PRO A 38 -1.26 -56.09 -10.35
C PRO A 38 0.21 -55.91 -10.75
N ALA A 39 0.99 -56.97 -10.56
CA ALA A 39 2.35 -57.08 -11.06
C ALA A 39 2.35 -57.41 -12.57
N GLY A 40 3.17 -56.66 -13.33
CA GLY A 40 4.09 -57.21 -14.32
C GLY A 40 3.69 -57.23 -15.80
N ALA A 41 4.31 -56.35 -16.60
CA ALA A 41 5.01 -56.74 -17.83
C ALA A 41 6.06 -55.68 -18.23
N PRO A 42 7.26 -56.06 -18.70
CA PRO A 42 8.36 -55.15 -18.97
C PRO A 42 8.28 -54.61 -20.41
N GLY A 43 7.96 -53.33 -20.55
CA GLY A 43 8.08 -52.60 -21.81
C GLY A 43 9.30 -51.70 -21.76
N ALA A 44 10.39 -52.13 -22.38
CA ALA A 44 11.56 -51.31 -22.65
C ALA A 44 11.15 -50.11 -23.53
N GLY A 45 10.83 -49.00 -22.90
CA GLY A 45 10.85 -47.67 -23.48
C GLY A 45 11.77 -46.87 -22.59
N ALA A 46 12.99 -46.63 -23.07
CA ALA A 46 14.00 -45.83 -22.39
C ALA A 46 13.32 -44.66 -21.68
N SER A 47 13.43 -44.66 -20.36
CA SER A 47 13.15 -43.53 -19.50
C SER A 47 13.78 -42.33 -20.18
N ARG A 48 12.96 -41.50 -20.84
CA ARG A 48 13.36 -40.12 -21.11
C ARG A 48 13.62 -39.63 -19.72
N ALA A 49 14.92 -39.54 -19.38
CA ALA A 49 15.39 -38.95 -18.16
C ALA A 49 14.57 -37.68 -18.01
N GLY A 50 13.57 -37.76 -17.13
CA GLY A 50 12.86 -36.61 -16.64
C GLY A 50 13.95 -35.87 -15.94
N GLY A 51 14.61 -34.97 -16.67
CA GLY A 51 15.52 -34.02 -16.11
C GLY A 51 14.68 -33.28 -15.09
N THR A 52 14.76 -33.70 -13.83
CA THR A 52 14.34 -32.91 -12.70
C THR A 52 14.85 -31.52 -12.99
N PRO A 53 13.96 -30.52 -13.15
CA PRO A 53 14.43 -29.17 -13.43
C PRO A 53 15.42 -28.86 -12.34
N ALA A 54 16.67 -28.59 -12.72
CA ALA A 54 17.71 -28.24 -11.77
C ALA A 54 17.13 -27.11 -10.91
N HIS A 55 16.88 -27.39 -9.63
CA HIS A 55 16.24 -26.42 -8.76
C HIS A 55 17.15 -25.20 -8.73
N ALA A 56 16.63 -24.09 -9.24
CA ALA A 56 17.25 -22.80 -9.05
C ALA A 56 17.61 -22.64 -7.56
N PRO A 57 18.76 -22.03 -7.23
CA PRO A 57 19.09 -21.73 -5.84
C PRO A 57 17.90 -21.08 -5.14
N LEU A 58 17.61 -21.45 -3.89
CA LEU A 58 16.43 -20.99 -3.15
C LEU A 58 16.26 -19.46 -3.21
N ALA A 59 17.36 -18.72 -3.06
CA ALA A 59 17.38 -17.25 -3.18
C ALA A 59 16.91 -16.74 -4.56
N LEU A 60 17.22 -17.44 -5.65
CA LEU A 60 16.71 -17.10 -6.98
C LEU A 60 15.21 -17.38 -7.07
N GLN A 61 14.72 -18.47 -6.47
CA GLN A 61 13.29 -18.78 -6.44
C GLN A 61 12.50 -17.75 -5.63
N GLU A 62 13.00 -17.35 -4.46
CA GLU A 62 12.42 -16.28 -3.63
C GLU A 62 12.38 -14.94 -4.39
N ARG A 63 13.48 -14.61 -5.09
CA ARG A 63 13.54 -13.39 -5.89
C ARG A 63 12.54 -13.42 -7.04
N LEU A 64 12.41 -14.56 -7.73
CA LEU A 64 11.44 -14.76 -8.80
C LEU A 64 10.00 -14.71 -8.27
N ALA A 65 9.75 -15.33 -7.11
CA ALA A 65 8.44 -15.27 -6.46
C ALA A 65 8.08 -13.83 -6.07
N ALA A 66 9.03 -13.06 -5.53
CA ALA A 66 8.84 -11.64 -5.23
C ALA A 66 8.56 -10.83 -6.51
N TRP A 67 9.29 -11.06 -7.60
CA TRP A 67 9.03 -10.39 -8.89
C TRP A 67 7.67 -10.76 -9.49
N LEU A 68 7.27 -12.02 -9.42
CA LEU A 68 5.95 -12.44 -9.86
C LEU A 68 4.85 -11.80 -9.01
N LEU A 69 5.07 -11.68 -7.70
CA LEU A 69 4.16 -10.97 -6.81
C LEU A 69 4.07 -9.48 -7.17
N ASP A 70 5.20 -8.81 -7.41
CA ASP A 70 5.24 -7.41 -7.84
C ASP A 70 4.49 -7.21 -9.17
N LEU A 71 4.72 -8.09 -10.16
CA LEU A 71 4.04 -8.05 -11.46
C LEU A 71 2.54 -8.32 -11.32
N SER A 72 2.14 -9.26 -10.47
CA SER A 72 0.72 -9.54 -10.21
C SER A 72 0.02 -8.36 -9.55
N THR A 73 0.70 -7.71 -8.59
CA THR A 73 0.20 -6.50 -7.92
C THR A 73 0.06 -5.37 -8.92
N LEU A 74 1.09 -5.15 -9.75
CA LEU A 74 1.04 -4.13 -10.79
C LEU A 74 -0.11 -4.37 -11.77
N GLN A 75 -0.34 -5.62 -12.16
CA GLN A 75 -1.42 -5.98 -13.07
C GLN A 75 -2.81 -5.81 -12.44
N GLU A 76 -2.97 -6.10 -11.16
CA GLU A 76 -4.23 -5.85 -10.46
C GLU A 76 -4.53 -4.35 -10.41
N LEU A 77 -3.54 -3.54 -10.01
CA LEU A 77 -3.67 -2.09 -9.91
C LEU A 77 -3.92 -1.45 -11.27
N SER A 78 -3.21 -1.89 -12.31
CA SER A 78 -3.43 -1.41 -13.69
C SER A 78 -4.82 -1.80 -14.20
N GLY A 79 -5.30 -3.01 -13.89
CA GLY A 79 -6.63 -3.48 -14.23
C GLY A 79 -7.75 -2.75 -13.48
N ARG A 80 -7.51 -2.30 -12.25
CA ARG A 80 -8.44 -1.42 -11.52
C ARG A 80 -8.46 -0.02 -12.14
N LEU A 81 -7.30 0.54 -12.45
CA LEU A 81 -7.20 1.83 -13.12
C LEU A 81 -7.91 1.83 -14.48
N HIS A 82 -7.73 0.79 -15.28
CA HIS A 82 -8.36 0.66 -16.60
C HIS A 82 -9.89 0.54 -16.55
N ARG A 83 -10.45 0.13 -15.40
CA ARG A 83 -11.91 0.05 -15.20
C ARG A 83 -12.57 1.38 -14.82
N THR A 84 -11.77 2.40 -14.51
CA THR A 84 -12.30 3.74 -14.21
C THR A 84 -12.89 4.39 -15.46
N ARG A 85 -14.02 5.09 -15.30
CA ARG A 85 -14.77 5.69 -16.42
C ARG A 85 -14.65 7.20 -16.49
N THR A 86 -14.13 7.82 -15.44
CA THR A 86 -13.95 9.26 -15.35
C THR A 86 -12.52 9.57 -14.91
N THR A 87 -12.05 10.76 -15.26
CA THR A 87 -10.74 11.25 -14.80
C THR A 87 -10.68 11.32 -13.27
N GLU A 88 -11.78 11.72 -12.62
CA GLU A 88 -11.89 11.78 -11.16
C GLU A 88 -11.63 10.41 -10.53
N ASP A 89 -12.34 9.39 -11.02
CA ASP A 89 -12.20 8.01 -10.54
C ASP A 89 -10.79 7.48 -10.79
N ALA A 90 -10.20 7.80 -11.95
CA ALA A 90 -8.83 7.43 -12.28
C ALA A 90 -7.82 8.04 -11.32
N LEU A 91 -7.93 9.34 -11.03
CA LEU A 91 -7.04 10.04 -10.10
C LEU A 91 -7.19 9.52 -8.65
N GLY A 92 -8.42 9.27 -8.22
CA GLY A 92 -8.70 8.65 -6.92
C GLY A 92 -8.12 7.23 -6.82
N GLU A 93 -8.19 6.46 -7.90
CA GLU A 93 -7.63 5.11 -7.96
C GLU A 93 -6.09 5.11 -7.96
N VAL A 94 -5.45 6.04 -8.69
CA VAL A 94 -3.99 6.21 -8.64
C VAL A 94 -3.53 6.57 -7.23
N LEU A 95 -4.22 7.50 -6.55
CA LEU A 95 -3.90 7.87 -5.18
C LEU A 95 -4.02 6.69 -4.23
N ARG A 96 -5.13 5.94 -4.31
CA ARG A 96 -5.35 4.77 -3.46
C ARG A 96 -4.31 3.68 -3.71
N ALA A 97 -4.04 3.36 -4.97
CA ALA A 97 -3.04 2.38 -5.37
C ALA A 97 -1.64 2.78 -4.90
N GLY A 98 -1.23 4.03 -5.15
CA GLY A 98 0.05 4.57 -4.70
C GLY A 98 0.18 4.56 -3.18
N ALA A 99 -0.87 4.93 -2.45
CA ALA A 99 -0.91 4.86 -1.00
C ALA A 99 -0.73 3.44 -0.47
N THR A 100 -1.39 2.44 -1.06
CA THR A 100 -1.19 1.03 -0.71
C THR A 100 0.25 0.57 -0.97
N LEU A 101 0.85 0.97 -2.10
CA LEU A 101 2.22 0.58 -2.45
C LEU A 101 3.28 1.25 -1.56
N LEU A 102 3.05 2.51 -1.17
CA LEU A 102 4.00 3.29 -0.37
C LEU A 102 3.75 3.19 1.14
N GLY A 103 2.66 2.54 1.56
CA GLY A 103 2.22 2.53 2.96
C GLY A 103 1.84 3.92 3.48
N ALA A 104 1.37 4.81 2.59
CA ALA A 104 1.06 6.19 2.93
C ALA A 104 -0.41 6.32 3.36
N GLU A 105 -0.68 7.08 4.42
CA GLU A 105 -2.05 7.35 4.88
C GLU A 105 -2.70 8.51 4.11
N ARG A 106 -1.88 9.38 3.51
CA ARG A 106 -2.30 10.62 2.87
C ARG A 106 -1.58 10.80 1.54
N GLY A 107 -2.28 11.35 0.54
CA GLY A 107 -1.72 11.56 -0.79
C GLY A 107 -2.38 12.74 -1.51
N LEU A 108 -1.64 13.32 -2.46
CA LEU A 108 -2.08 14.46 -3.27
C LEU A 108 -1.67 14.25 -4.72
N ILE A 109 -2.60 14.45 -5.66
CA ILE A 109 -2.29 14.62 -7.08
C ILE A 109 -2.77 15.99 -7.52
N ARG A 110 -1.88 16.74 -8.14
CA ARG A 110 -2.21 17.97 -8.85
C ARG A 110 -2.17 17.73 -10.35
N PHE A 111 -3.24 18.10 -11.04
CA PHE A 111 -3.40 17.90 -12.47
C PHE A 111 -3.84 19.20 -13.15
N SER A 112 -3.10 19.67 -14.15
CA SER A 112 -3.48 20.82 -14.98
C SER A 112 -3.70 20.39 -16.43
N HIS A 113 -4.78 20.86 -17.04
CA HIS A 113 -5.15 20.48 -18.42
C HIS A 113 -4.52 21.38 -19.50
N ALA A 114 -3.89 22.49 -19.12
CA ALA A 114 -2.97 23.33 -19.89
C ALA A 114 -2.45 24.44 -18.96
N ALA A 115 -1.48 25.24 -19.42
CA ALA A 115 -0.93 26.37 -18.63
C ALA A 115 -1.98 27.43 -18.26
N SER A 116 -3.07 27.55 -19.05
CA SER A 116 -4.13 28.54 -18.84
C SER A 116 -5.28 28.07 -17.94
N HIS A 117 -5.29 26.79 -17.52
CA HIS A 117 -6.34 26.25 -16.67
C HIS A 117 -5.85 26.13 -15.23
N PRO A 118 -6.69 26.48 -14.24
CA PRO A 118 -6.35 26.23 -12.85
C PRO A 118 -6.09 24.74 -12.66
N ALA A 119 -5.02 24.44 -11.92
CA ALA A 119 -4.71 23.07 -11.57
C ALA A 119 -5.82 22.52 -10.66
N ARG A 120 -6.26 21.29 -10.94
CA ARG A 120 -7.15 20.53 -10.07
C ARG A 120 -6.33 19.72 -9.08
N VAL A 121 -6.78 19.70 -7.84
CA VAL A 121 -6.12 18.98 -6.76
C VAL A 121 -7.04 17.88 -6.26
N HIS A 122 -6.52 16.66 -6.19
CA HIS A 122 -7.21 15.50 -5.63
C HIS A 122 -6.42 14.98 -4.43
N GLY A 123 -7.11 14.80 -3.31
CA GLY A 123 -6.52 14.34 -2.06
C GLY A 123 -7.04 12.99 -1.63
N LEU A 124 -6.17 12.18 -1.03
CA LEU A 124 -6.50 10.99 -0.26
C LEU A 124 -6.14 11.26 1.20
N GLY A 125 -7.07 11.02 2.13
CA GLY A 125 -6.83 11.28 3.55
C GLY A 125 -6.64 12.78 3.88
N LEU A 126 -7.15 13.67 3.02
CA LEU A 126 -7.16 15.12 3.19
C LEU A 126 -8.60 15.60 3.29
N ASP A 127 -8.91 16.42 4.30
CA ASP A 127 -10.21 17.07 4.37
C ASP A 127 -10.31 18.28 3.42
N ARG A 128 -11.52 18.83 3.21
CA ARG A 128 -11.71 19.98 2.31
C ARG A 128 -10.98 21.25 2.78
N GLY A 129 -10.82 21.43 4.09
CA GLY A 129 -10.08 22.57 4.65
C GLY A 129 -8.58 22.40 4.50
N GLU A 130 -8.07 21.18 4.54
CA GLU A 130 -6.68 20.82 4.23
C GLU A 130 -6.37 21.04 2.75
N LEU A 131 -7.25 20.57 1.86
CA LEU A 131 -7.14 20.84 0.42
C LEU A 131 -7.20 22.33 0.12
N GLY A 132 -8.19 23.05 0.67
CA GLY A 132 -8.33 24.49 0.48
C GLY A 132 -7.14 25.28 1.01
N ARG A 133 -6.52 24.85 2.12
CA ARG A 133 -5.26 25.44 2.61
C ARG A 133 -4.13 25.26 1.61
N LEU A 134 -3.96 24.04 1.09
CA LEU A 134 -2.92 23.73 0.10
C LEU A 134 -3.11 24.49 -1.22
N GLU A 135 -4.34 24.81 -1.60
CA GLU A 135 -4.67 25.58 -2.81
C GLU A 135 -4.51 27.10 -2.63
N ALA A 136 -4.74 27.62 -1.42
CA ALA A 136 -4.71 29.06 -1.14
C ALA A 136 -3.30 29.63 -0.96
N LEU A 137 -2.32 28.78 -0.70
CA LEU A 137 -0.92 29.17 -0.57
C LEU A 137 -0.30 29.40 -1.97
N PRO A 138 0.46 30.48 -2.18
CA PRO A 138 1.32 30.61 -3.37
C PRO A 138 2.18 29.36 -3.52
N GLU A 139 2.44 28.91 -4.75
CA GLU A 139 3.17 27.65 -4.99
C GLU A 139 4.51 27.63 -4.24
N GLU A 140 5.22 28.76 -4.26
CA GLU A 140 6.49 29.03 -3.58
C GLU A 140 6.44 28.90 -2.04
N CYS A 141 5.27 29.03 -1.41
CA CYS A 141 5.07 28.79 0.01
C CYS A 141 4.62 27.35 0.34
N THR A 142 4.29 26.51 -0.67
CA THR A 142 3.83 25.13 -0.41
C THR A 142 5.00 24.14 -0.44
N SER A 143 4.95 23.13 0.44
CA SER A 143 5.90 22.00 0.40
C SER A 143 5.89 21.26 -0.94
N HIS A 144 4.73 21.21 -1.61
CA HIS A 144 4.59 20.65 -2.94
C HIS A 144 5.14 21.56 -4.06
N GLY A 145 5.16 22.89 -3.90
CA GLY A 145 5.74 23.77 -4.90
C GLY A 145 7.25 23.60 -5.01
N ALA A 146 7.92 23.31 -3.89
CA ALA A 146 9.34 22.92 -3.90
C ALA A 146 9.55 21.59 -4.68
N LEU A 147 8.65 20.62 -4.53
CA LEU A 147 8.67 19.37 -5.31
C LEU A 147 8.49 19.65 -6.82
N LEU A 148 7.58 20.55 -7.19
CA LEU A 148 7.40 20.95 -8.58
C LEU A 148 8.63 21.68 -9.14
N ALA A 149 9.23 22.57 -8.35
CA ALA A 149 10.44 23.30 -8.75
C ALA A 149 11.66 22.37 -8.90
N ALA A 150 11.76 21.33 -8.07
CA ALA A 150 12.82 20.31 -8.15
C ALA A 150 12.71 19.42 -9.40
N GLY A 151 11.55 19.39 -10.07
CA GLY A 151 11.31 18.58 -11.27
C GLY A 151 11.06 17.10 -10.97
N THR A 152 10.89 16.30 -12.03
CA THR A 152 10.56 14.87 -11.90
C THR A 152 11.80 14.04 -11.58
N GLY A 153 11.81 13.36 -10.42
CA GLY A 153 12.67 12.19 -10.18
C GLY A 153 13.55 12.22 -8.93
N ALA A 154 13.64 13.35 -8.23
CA ALA A 154 14.36 13.42 -6.95
C ALA A 154 13.36 13.38 -5.78
N PRO A 155 13.48 12.44 -4.84
CA PRO A 155 12.71 12.50 -3.60
C PRO A 155 13.15 13.74 -2.81
N VAL A 156 12.26 14.71 -2.66
CA VAL A 156 12.50 15.87 -1.80
C VAL A 156 12.11 15.47 -0.38
N THR A 157 13.11 15.25 0.47
CA THR A 157 12.91 15.08 1.90
C THR A 157 13.13 16.43 2.56
N ARG A 158 12.09 16.95 3.21
CA ARG A 158 12.18 18.20 3.98
C ARG A 158 12.29 17.84 5.45
N ARG A 159 13.33 18.34 6.13
CA ARG A 159 13.42 18.21 7.58
C ARG A 159 12.33 19.09 8.21
N ASP A 160 12.08 18.93 9.51
CA ASP A 160 11.07 19.72 10.23
C ASP A 160 11.10 21.20 9.80
N LEU A 161 9.96 21.67 9.28
CA LEU A 161 9.79 23.01 8.70
C LEU A 161 10.16 24.10 9.71
N LEU A 162 9.97 23.84 11.01
CA LEU A 162 10.32 24.78 12.07
C LEU A 162 11.83 24.98 12.22
N ALA A 163 12.64 24.07 11.69
CA ALA A 163 14.10 24.10 11.78
C ALA A 163 14.78 24.47 10.46
N GLU A 164 14.01 24.79 9.40
CA GLU A 164 14.60 25.03 8.08
C GLU A 164 15.07 26.49 7.89
N PRO A 165 16.37 26.71 7.59
CA PRO A 165 16.89 28.05 7.35
C PRO A 165 16.43 28.57 5.99
N GLY A 166 15.86 29.78 5.97
CA GLY A 166 15.45 30.47 4.74
C GLY A 166 13.97 30.35 4.37
N LEU A 167 13.13 29.73 5.21
CA LEU A 167 11.67 29.91 5.14
C LEU A 167 11.34 31.36 5.52
N ASP A 168 10.75 32.11 4.59
CA ASP A 168 10.16 33.42 4.86
C ASP A 168 9.05 33.22 5.90
N PRO A 169 8.97 33.97 7.01
CA PRO A 169 7.86 33.87 7.98
C PRO A 169 6.46 34.13 7.40
N ARG A 170 6.35 34.58 6.14
CA ARG A 170 5.10 34.67 5.38
C ARG A 170 4.77 33.39 4.60
N CYS A 171 5.67 32.42 4.63
CA CYS A 171 5.56 31.01 4.26
C CYS A 171 6.11 30.14 5.44
#